data_AF-A0A8T0ERN9-F1
#
_entry.id   AF-A0A8T0ERN9-F1
#
_cell.length_a   1.000
_cell.length_b   1.000
_cell.length_c   1.000
_cell.angle_alpha   90.00
_cell.angle_beta   90.00
_cell.angle_gamma   90.00
#
_symmetry.space_group_name_H-M   'P 1'
#
loop_
_entity.id
_entity.type
_entity.pdbx_description
1 polymer ?
#
loop_
_entity_poly.entity_id
_entity_poly.type
_entity_poly.pdbx_seq_one_letter_code
_entity_poly.pdbx_strand_id
1 'polypeptide(L)'
;MDELVSRILELSQNKDKEKNDLQKNDPLLEFLQNAHVKKVLIYLLNPRDPHYIHPDVINILKQGDNNETSKKDPEFRQAELKAIIAGPLLNLIESNIQKFYTDNAFCLFTLVILQHTVGNRRTAFKAIADLVVEPYTTENKNTHPIEHSGSHFMYKQLIIHDKDESQDDVKFSEVLIETVPKLVFKSWMECNRGAFLLVSLLETEIPSVVQRIKEELSGCKKYLSKKPYKGAEILIKKLK
;
A
#
# COMPACT_ATOMS: atom_id res chain seq x y z
N MET A 1 37.99 -8.11 20.89
CA MET A 1 36.79 -8.53 20.14
C MET A 1 35.67 -7.52 20.35
N ASP A 2 35.47 -7.02 21.58
CA ASP A 2 34.43 -6.02 21.93
C ASP A 2 34.58 -4.64 21.27
N GLU A 3 35.81 -4.17 21.05
CA GLU A 3 36.06 -2.85 20.43
C GLU A 3 35.67 -2.82 18.94
N LEU A 4 35.84 -3.95 18.25
CA LEU A 4 35.52 -4.10 16.83
C LEU A 4 34.00 -4.20 16.61
N VAL A 5 33.30 -4.88 17.52
CA VAL A 5 31.83 -4.94 17.54
C VAL A 5 31.22 -3.57 17.87
N SER A 6 31.81 -2.84 18.82
CA SER A 6 31.37 -1.49 19.18
C SER A 6 31.55 -0.51 18.02
N ARG A 7 32.67 -0.59 17.29
CA ARG A 7 32.94 0.23 16.09
C ARG A 7 31.95 -0.09 14.96
N ILE A 8 31.57 -1.36 14.79
CA ILE A 8 30.57 -1.77 13.78
C ILE A 8 29.18 -1.23 14.14
N LEU A 9 28.80 -1.27 15.43
CA LEU A 9 27.54 -0.69 15.91
C LEU A 9 27.50 0.83 15.74
N GLU A 10 28.58 1.55 16.07
CA GLU A 10 28.69 2.99 15.84
C GLU A 10 28.63 3.35 14.35
N LEU A 11 29.27 2.58 13.48
CA LEU A 11 29.22 2.79 12.03
C LEU A 11 27.83 2.50 11.46
N SER A 12 27.11 1.52 12.01
CA SER A 12 25.72 1.25 11.64
C SER A 12 24.80 2.39 12.08
N GLN A 13 24.93 2.84 13.33
CA GLN A 13 24.14 3.93 13.89
C GLN A 13 24.42 5.27 13.21
N ASN A 14 25.68 5.54 12.83
CA ASN A 14 26.04 6.73 12.07
C ASN A 14 25.52 6.68 10.63
N LYS A 15 25.47 5.51 9.99
CA LYS A 15 24.81 5.35 8.67
C LYS A 15 23.31 5.58 8.76
N ASP A 16 22.65 5.13 9.83
CA ASP A 16 21.22 5.37 10.06
C ASP A 16 20.95 6.85 10.40
N LYS A 17 21.86 7.51 11.13
CA LYS A 17 21.81 8.96 11.37
C LYS A 17 22.04 9.77 10.09
N GLU A 18 23.04 9.43 9.29
CA GLU A 18 23.28 10.08 7.99
C GLU A 18 22.12 9.83 7.01
N LYS A 19 21.48 8.66 7.03
CA LYS A 19 20.25 8.39 6.26
C LYS A 19 19.07 9.26 6.72
N ASN A 20 18.95 9.49 8.02
CA ASN A 20 17.90 10.34 8.60
C ASN A 20 18.19 11.85 8.38
N ASP A 21 19.45 12.27 8.44
CA ASP A 21 19.86 13.67 8.24
C ASP A 21 19.92 14.06 6.74
N LEU A 22 20.02 13.09 5.82
CA LEU A 22 19.81 13.30 4.38
C LEU A 22 18.34 13.28 3.93
N GLN A 23 17.38 13.20 4.87
CA GLN A 23 15.98 13.46 4.58
C GLN A 23 15.77 14.98 4.40
N LYS A 24 16.32 15.49 3.29
CA LYS A 24 15.98 16.78 2.71
C LYS A 24 14.45 16.82 2.69
N ASN A 25 13.84 17.73 3.45
CA ASN A 25 12.38 17.89 3.46
C ASN A 25 11.91 17.98 2.01
N ASP A 26 11.27 16.91 1.53
CA ASP A 26 10.71 16.89 0.19
C ASP A 26 9.62 17.97 0.16
N PRO A 27 9.79 19.07 -0.60
CA PRO A 27 8.84 20.18 -0.56
C PRO A 27 7.42 19.70 -0.88
N LEU A 28 7.29 18.69 -1.75
CA LEU A 28 5.99 18.11 -2.09
C LEU A 28 5.37 17.38 -0.89
N LEU A 29 6.16 16.71 -0.06
CA LEU A 29 5.69 16.04 1.16
C LEU A 29 5.15 17.04 2.20
N GLU A 30 5.76 18.22 2.30
CA GLU A 30 5.30 19.31 3.15
C GLU A 30 3.94 19.85 2.65
N PHE A 31 3.82 20.13 1.34
CA PHE A 31 2.55 20.56 0.75
C PHE A 31 1.43 19.53 0.93
N LEU A 32 1.75 18.24 0.90
CA LEU A 32 0.79 17.14 1.09
C LEU A 32 0.23 16.99 2.50
N GLN A 33 0.79 17.70 3.49
CA GLN A 33 0.14 17.83 4.80
C GLN A 33 -1.21 18.56 4.65
N ASN A 34 -1.34 19.45 3.66
CA ASN A 34 -2.59 20.11 3.35
C ASN A 34 -3.56 19.17 2.62
N ALA A 35 -4.75 18.94 3.21
CA ALA A 35 -5.77 18.08 2.64
C ALA A 35 -6.29 18.55 1.26
N HIS A 36 -6.26 19.84 0.98
CA HIS A 36 -6.67 20.39 -0.32
C HIS A 36 -5.69 20.03 -1.43
N VAL A 37 -4.38 20.01 -1.15
CA VAL A 37 -3.36 19.60 -2.12
C VAL A 37 -3.56 18.14 -2.53
N LYS A 38 -3.83 17.27 -1.56
CA LYS A 38 -4.20 15.86 -1.83
C LYS A 38 -5.42 15.76 -2.74
N LYS A 39 -6.47 16.56 -2.50
CA LYS A 39 -7.68 16.58 -3.37
C LYS A 39 -7.37 17.00 -4.80
N VAL A 40 -6.47 17.96 -5.01
CA VAL A 40 -6.04 18.36 -6.37
C VAL A 40 -5.36 17.19 -7.08
N LEU A 41 -4.43 16.51 -6.41
CA LEU A 41 -3.71 15.38 -7.00
C LEU A 41 -4.63 14.17 -7.25
N ILE A 42 -5.56 13.90 -6.34
CA ILE A 42 -6.61 12.89 -6.53
C ILE A 42 -7.47 13.22 -7.76
N TYR A 43 -7.83 14.49 -7.96
CA TYR A 43 -8.59 14.90 -9.15
C TYR A 43 -7.84 14.63 -10.46
N LEU A 44 -6.52 14.81 -10.48
CA LEU A 44 -5.70 14.52 -11.65
C LEU A 44 -5.61 13.01 -11.95
N LEU A 45 -5.67 12.16 -10.92
CA LEU A 45 -5.63 10.70 -11.06
C LEU A 45 -7.00 10.13 -11.44
N ASN A 46 -8.05 10.54 -10.74
CA ASN A 46 -9.40 10.02 -10.91
C ASN A 46 -10.41 11.18 -10.74
N PRO A 47 -10.64 11.96 -11.82
CA PRO A 47 -11.41 13.20 -11.74
C PRO A 47 -12.87 12.90 -11.40
N ARG A 48 -13.43 13.75 -10.52
CA ARG A 48 -14.87 13.77 -10.17
C ARG A 48 -15.38 12.46 -9.56
N ASP A 49 -14.52 11.66 -8.97
CA ASP A 49 -14.94 10.48 -8.22
C ASP A 49 -15.66 10.92 -6.91
N PRO A 50 -16.92 10.51 -6.70
CA PRO A 50 -17.70 10.89 -5.52
C PRO A 50 -17.16 10.33 -4.21
N HIS A 51 -16.28 9.32 -4.23
CA HIS A 51 -15.61 8.83 -3.03
C HIS A 51 -14.66 9.88 -2.43
N TYR A 52 -14.12 10.78 -3.26
CA TYR A 52 -13.11 11.76 -2.84
C TYR A 52 -13.62 13.21 -2.89
N ILE A 53 -14.66 13.47 -3.67
CA ILE A 53 -15.15 14.83 -3.96
C ILE A 53 -16.65 14.89 -3.74
N HIS A 54 -17.08 15.85 -2.92
CA HIS A 54 -18.49 16.02 -2.60
C HIS A 54 -19.33 16.25 -3.88
N PRO A 55 -20.53 15.64 -4.00
CA PRO A 55 -21.39 15.80 -5.17
C PRO A 55 -21.64 17.25 -5.59
N ASP A 56 -21.81 18.17 -4.64
CA ASP A 56 -22.01 19.59 -4.94
C ASP A 56 -20.80 20.22 -5.63
N VAL A 57 -19.59 19.85 -5.24
CA VAL A 57 -18.36 20.31 -5.90
C VAL A 57 -18.28 19.73 -7.31
N ILE A 58 -18.63 18.45 -7.48
CA ILE A 58 -18.72 17.83 -8.81
C ILE A 58 -19.74 18.57 -9.69
N ASN A 59 -20.90 18.94 -9.13
CA ASN A 59 -21.93 19.68 -9.84
C ASN A 59 -21.45 21.08 -10.25
N ILE A 60 -20.70 21.78 -9.39
CA ILE A 60 -20.06 23.05 -9.74
C ILE A 60 -19.05 22.85 -10.88
N LEU A 61 -18.19 21.83 -10.79
CA LEU A 61 -17.17 21.54 -11.81
C LEU A 61 -17.77 21.22 -13.18
N LYS A 62 -18.92 20.53 -13.21
CA LYS A 62 -19.65 20.18 -14.43
C LYS A 62 -20.22 21.40 -15.17
N GLN A 63 -20.46 22.52 -14.49
CA GLN A 63 -20.97 23.74 -15.15
C GLN A 63 -20.01 24.30 -16.21
N GLY A 64 -18.71 23.97 -16.11
CA GLY A 64 -17.70 24.38 -17.09
C GLY A 64 -17.51 23.41 -18.27
N ASP A 65 -18.23 22.30 -18.31
CA ASP A 65 -18.10 21.30 -19.38
C ASP A 65 -18.63 21.83 -20.72
N ASN A 66 -18.03 21.39 -21.83
CA ASN A 66 -18.44 21.74 -23.19
C ASN A 66 -18.47 23.27 -23.46
N ASN A 67 -17.63 24.04 -22.76
CA ASN A 67 -17.48 25.47 -23.01
C ASN A 67 -16.90 25.75 -24.41
N GLU A 68 -17.08 26.99 -24.88
CA GLU A 68 -16.78 27.39 -26.26
C GLU A 68 -15.30 27.25 -26.64
N THR A 69 -14.37 27.29 -25.70
CA THR A 69 -12.92 27.35 -25.97
C THR A 69 -12.19 26.02 -25.71
N SER A 70 -12.79 25.11 -24.95
CA SER A 70 -12.22 23.79 -24.63
C SER A 70 -12.46 22.79 -25.76
N LYS A 71 -11.55 22.75 -26.74
CA LYS A 71 -11.69 21.87 -27.93
C LYS A 71 -11.05 20.49 -27.80
N LYS A 72 -10.08 20.33 -26.89
CA LYS A 72 -9.42 19.03 -26.68
C LYS A 72 -10.37 18.07 -25.99
N ASP A 73 -10.42 16.83 -26.47
CA ASP A 73 -11.19 15.75 -25.87
C ASP A 73 -10.89 15.61 -24.36
N PRO A 74 -11.92 15.52 -23.49
CA PRO A 74 -11.72 15.45 -22.04
C PRO A 74 -10.94 14.22 -21.57
N GLU A 75 -11.19 13.05 -22.15
CA GLU A 75 -10.54 11.79 -21.77
C GLU A 75 -9.06 11.82 -22.17
N PHE A 76 -8.77 12.30 -23.38
CA PHE A 76 -7.40 12.48 -23.85
C PHE A 76 -6.62 13.46 -22.98
N ARG A 77 -7.24 14.61 -22.63
CA ARG A 77 -6.64 15.60 -21.73
C ARG A 77 -6.36 15.02 -20.34
N GLN A 78 -7.29 14.24 -19.80
CA GLN A 78 -7.12 13.58 -18.51
C GLN A 78 -5.94 12.59 -18.56
N ALA A 79 -5.87 11.76 -19.61
CA ALA A 79 -4.81 10.78 -19.77
C ALA A 79 -3.42 11.45 -19.82
N GLU A 80 -3.28 12.56 -20.55
CA GLU A 80 -2.04 13.35 -20.59
C GLU A 80 -1.65 13.89 -19.20
N LEU A 81 -2.60 14.51 -18.48
CA LEU A 81 -2.35 15.06 -17.15
C LEU A 81 -1.94 13.96 -16.15
N LYS A 82 -2.62 12.82 -16.19
CA LYS A 82 -2.32 11.65 -15.37
C LYS A 82 -0.92 11.12 -15.66
N ALA A 83 -0.55 10.97 -16.93
CA ALA A 83 0.76 10.47 -17.34
C ALA A 83 1.90 11.37 -16.84
N ILE A 84 1.71 12.69 -16.83
CA ILE A 84 2.71 13.66 -16.35
C ILE A 84 3.00 13.48 -14.84
N ILE A 85 1.98 13.24 -14.03
CA ILE A 85 2.13 13.15 -12.57
C ILE A 85 2.45 11.75 -12.07
N ALA A 86 2.25 10.71 -12.89
CA ALA A 86 2.37 9.32 -12.48
C ALA A 86 3.75 8.98 -11.90
N GLY A 87 4.82 9.26 -12.64
CA GLY A 87 6.19 9.02 -12.21
C GLY A 87 6.57 9.76 -10.92
N PRO A 88 6.36 11.09 -10.84
CA PRO A 88 6.61 11.85 -9.61
C PRO A 88 5.88 11.29 -8.37
N LEU A 89 4.62 10.88 -8.51
CA LEU A 89 3.86 10.33 -7.37
C LEU A 89 4.33 8.95 -6.94
N LEU A 90 4.73 8.09 -7.88
CA LEU A 90 5.32 6.78 -7.55
C LEU A 90 6.66 6.95 -6.82
N ASN A 91 7.54 7.82 -7.35
CA ASN A 91 8.83 8.13 -6.72
C ASN A 91 8.66 8.72 -5.32
N LEU A 92 7.62 9.53 -5.11
CA LEU A 92 7.32 10.13 -3.82
C LEU A 92 6.96 9.07 -2.77
N ILE A 93 6.16 8.06 -3.12
CA ILE A 93 5.84 6.94 -2.24
C ILE A 93 7.12 6.18 -1.86
N GLU A 94 7.94 5.85 -2.87
CA GLU A 94 9.18 5.10 -2.66
C GLU A 94 10.17 5.83 -1.74
N SER A 95 10.35 7.13 -1.97
CA SER A 95 11.33 7.95 -1.22
C SER A 95 10.88 8.26 0.21
N ASN A 96 9.58 8.18 0.50
CA ASN A 96 8.99 8.63 1.77
C ASN A 96 8.11 7.56 2.42
N ILE A 97 8.36 6.29 2.14
CA ILE A 97 7.47 5.18 2.51
C ILE A 97 7.09 5.17 4.01
N GLN A 98 8.03 5.53 4.89
CA GLN A 98 7.79 5.61 6.34
C GLN A 98 6.64 6.55 6.70
N LYS A 99 6.56 7.73 6.08
CA LYS A 99 5.44 8.66 6.28
C LYS A 99 4.15 8.13 5.66
N PHE A 100 4.25 7.43 4.54
CA PHE A 100 3.10 6.95 3.76
C PHE A 100 2.35 5.76 4.38
N TYR A 101 2.98 4.98 5.28
CA TYR A 101 2.28 3.89 6.00
C TYR A 101 1.90 4.23 7.46
N THR A 102 2.55 5.21 8.09
CA THR A 102 2.31 5.57 9.50
C THR A 102 1.20 6.59 9.68
N ASP A 103 0.89 7.39 8.65
CA ASP A 103 -0.20 8.36 8.68
C ASP A 103 -1.42 7.84 7.90
N ASN A 104 -2.59 7.85 8.55
CA ASN A 104 -3.81 7.30 7.95
C ASN A 104 -4.26 8.06 6.70
N ALA A 105 -4.09 9.38 6.66
CA ALA A 105 -4.45 10.17 5.50
C ALA A 105 -3.49 9.89 4.33
N PHE A 106 -2.20 9.68 4.63
CA PHE A 106 -1.26 9.23 3.60
C PHE A 106 -1.53 7.80 3.15
N CYS A 107 -1.89 6.86 4.02
CA CYS A 107 -2.25 5.48 3.61
C CYS A 107 -3.38 5.48 2.58
N LEU A 108 -4.42 6.29 2.81
CA LEU A 108 -5.50 6.46 1.84
C LEU A 108 -5.00 7.09 0.55
N PHE A 109 -4.15 8.12 0.64
CA PHE A 109 -3.58 8.77 -0.55
C PHE A 109 -2.71 7.81 -1.38
N THR A 110 -1.87 6.99 -0.74
CA THR A 110 -1.10 5.91 -1.38
C THR A 110 -2.01 4.96 -2.15
N LEU A 111 -3.12 4.55 -1.53
CA LEU A 111 -4.09 3.67 -2.16
C LEU A 111 -4.64 4.29 -3.44
N VAL A 112 -5.09 5.55 -3.39
CA VAL A 112 -5.62 6.24 -4.58
C VAL A 112 -4.58 6.35 -5.69
N ILE A 113 -3.32 6.69 -5.35
CA ILE A 113 -2.23 6.75 -6.32
C ILE A 113 -2.06 5.40 -7.02
N LEU A 114 -1.92 4.33 -6.25
CA LEU A 114 -1.59 3.01 -6.82
C LEU A 114 -2.76 2.37 -7.57
N GLN A 115 -4.00 2.72 -7.25
CA GLN A 115 -5.19 2.25 -7.97
C GLN A 115 -5.41 2.97 -9.30
N HIS A 116 -5.04 4.26 -9.40
CA HIS A 116 -5.45 5.09 -10.54
C HIS A 116 -4.31 5.68 -11.36
N THR A 117 -3.06 5.59 -10.91
CA THR A 117 -1.90 6.00 -11.69
C THR A 117 -1.67 5.07 -12.89
N VAL A 118 -0.84 5.51 -13.82
CA VAL A 118 -0.42 4.74 -14.99
C VAL A 118 1.07 4.40 -14.91
N GLY A 119 1.50 3.42 -15.68
CA GLY A 119 2.89 3.02 -15.77
C GLY A 119 3.31 2.03 -14.69
N ASN A 120 4.60 1.72 -14.65
CA ASN A 120 5.11 0.63 -13.82
C ASN A 120 5.07 0.97 -12.32
N ARG A 121 4.20 0.28 -11.58
CA ARG A 121 4.00 0.42 -10.13
C ARG A 121 4.88 -0.51 -9.28
N ARG A 122 5.66 -1.40 -9.91
CA ARG A 122 6.38 -2.49 -9.22
C ARG A 122 7.32 -2.00 -8.12
N THR A 123 8.04 -0.91 -8.35
CA THR A 123 8.99 -0.36 -7.37
C THR A 123 8.27 0.21 -6.14
N ALA A 124 7.18 0.95 -6.33
CA ALA A 124 6.33 1.43 -5.25
C ALA A 124 5.64 0.28 -4.49
N PHE A 125 5.12 -0.73 -5.19
CA PHE A 125 4.58 -1.94 -4.56
C PHE A 125 5.64 -2.69 -3.75
N LYS A 126 6.86 -2.81 -4.27
CA LYS A 126 7.96 -3.43 -3.55
C LYS A 126 8.30 -2.65 -2.28
N ALA A 127 8.38 -1.32 -2.35
CA ALA A 127 8.63 -0.49 -1.16
C ALA A 127 7.57 -0.71 -0.07
N ILE A 128 6.30 -0.89 -0.45
CA ILE A 128 5.21 -1.22 0.48
C ILE A 128 5.33 -2.66 0.99
N ALA A 129 5.68 -3.63 0.14
CA ALA A 129 5.89 -5.02 0.55
C ALA A 129 7.09 -5.18 1.50
N ASP A 130 8.15 -4.42 1.29
CA ASP A 130 9.36 -4.41 2.11
C ASP A 130 9.06 -4.02 3.57
N LEU A 131 7.99 -3.27 3.84
CA LEU A 131 7.59 -2.91 5.21
C LEU A 131 7.16 -4.11 6.07
N VAL A 132 6.76 -5.23 5.45
CA VAL A 132 6.20 -6.41 6.14
C VAL A 132 7.05 -7.67 5.98
N VAL A 133 8.33 -7.50 5.67
CA VAL A 133 9.31 -8.60 5.62
C VAL A 133 9.66 -9.13 7.01
N GLU A 134 9.61 -8.26 8.01
CA GLU A 134 9.81 -8.66 9.40
C GLU A 134 8.59 -9.44 9.91
N PRO A 135 8.78 -10.54 10.66
CA PRO A 135 7.66 -11.26 11.26
C PRO A 135 6.87 -10.40 12.25
N TYR A 136 5.56 -10.60 12.25
CA TYR A 136 4.69 -10.08 13.28
C TYR A 136 4.94 -10.81 14.61
N THR A 137 5.03 -10.07 15.70
CA THR A 137 5.15 -10.60 17.07
C THR A 137 4.23 -9.84 18.01
N THR A 138 4.00 -10.37 19.20
CA THR A 138 3.25 -9.65 20.24
C THR A 138 3.95 -8.36 20.69
N GLU A 139 5.27 -8.26 20.51
CA GLU A 139 6.09 -7.10 20.90
C GLU A 139 5.90 -5.93 19.92
N ASN A 140 5.74 -6.22 18.63
CA ASN A 140 5.52 -5.22 17.58
C ASN A 140 4.04 -5.01 17.22
N LYS A 141 3.12 -5.51 18.04
CA LYS A 141 1.67 -5.51 17.79
C LYS A 141 1.10 -4.18 17.25
N ASN A 142 1.46 -3.05 17.85
CA ASN A 142 0.88 -1.75 17.50
C ASN A 142 1.71 -0.98 16.45
N THR A 143 2.90 -1.46 16.12
CA THR A 143 3.84 -0.80 15.20
C THR A 143 3.97 -1.55 13.89
N HIS A 144 3.66 -2.85 13.87
CA HIS A 144 3.76 -3.67 12.67
C HIS A 144 2.74 -3.21 11.61
N PRO A 145 3.14 -3.04 10.33
CA PRO A 145 2.28 -2.42 9.32
C PRO A 145 0.96 -3.16 9.04
N ILE A 146 0.92 -4.48 9.22
CA ILE A 146 -0.33 -5.27 9.07
C ILE A 146 -1.37 -5.01 10.16
N GLU A 147 -0.97 -4.41 11.29
CA GLU A 147 -1.86 -4.10 12.41
C GLU A 147 -2.02 -2.60 12.62
N HIS A 148 -1.15 -1.76 12.07
CA HIS A 148 -1.36 -0.32 12.07
C HIS A 148 -2.65 0.10 11.32
N SER A 149 -3.36 1.11 11.86
CA SER A 149 -4.76 1.37 11.54
C SER A 149 -5.02 1.82 10.10
N GLY A 150 -4.15 2.63 9.50
CA GLY A 150 -4.27 3.03 8.10
C GLY A 150 -3.69 1.99 7.15
N SER A 151 -2.52 1.46 7.48
CA SER A 151 -1.76 0.59 6.56
C SER A 151 -2.42 -0.77 6.38
N HIS A 152 -3.00 -1.40 7.41
CA HIS A 152 -3.69 -2.68 7.22
C HIS A 152 -4.85 -2.57 6.21
N PHE A 153 -5.54 -1.43 6.20
CA PHE A 153 -6.60 -1.15 5.23
C PHE A 153 -6.02 -0.95 3.84
N MET A 154 -4.92 -0.19 3.71
CA MET A 154 -4.19 -0.03 2.46
C MET A 154 -3.77 -1.39 1.87
N TYR A 155 -3.11 -2.27 2.64
CA TYR A 155 -2.75 -3.62 2.18
C TYR A 155 -3.98 -4.40 1.70
N LYS A 156 -5.05 -4.41 2.50
CA LYS A 156 -6.29 -5.11 2.13
C LYS A 156 -6.85 -4.60 0.80
N GLN A 157 -6.96 -3.29 0.63
CA GLN A 157 -7.53 -2.71 -0.58
C GLN A 157 -6.64 -2.92 -1.81
N LEU A 158 -5.31 -2.85 -1.67
CA LEU A 158 -4.39 -3.16 -2.76
C LEU A 158 -4.52 -4.63 -3.20
N ILE A 159 -4.64 -5.57 -2.25
CA ILE A 159 -4.87 -6.99 -2.57
C ILE A 159 -6.21 -7.21 -3.27
N ILE A 160 -7.29 -6.57 -2.80
CA ILE A 160 -8.61 -6.68 -3.43
C ILE A 160 -8.59 -6.10 -4.85
N HIS A 161 -7.88 -4.99 -5.04
CA HIS A 161 -7.78 -4.30 -6.32
C HIS A 161 -7.06 -5.13 -7.40
N ASP A 162 -6.25 -6.13 -7.04
CA ASP A 162 -5.60 -6.99 -8.02
C ASP A 162 -6.58 -7.77 -8.91
N LYS A 163 -7.84 -7.94 -8.46
CA LYS A 163 -8.93 -8.53 -9.25
C LYS A 163 -9.38 -7.69 -10.44
N ASP A 164 -9.02 -6.41 -10.46
CA ASP A 164 -9.32 -5.55 -11.60
C ASP A 164 -8.42 -5.93 -12.78
N GLU A 165 -9.00 -6.60 -13.78
CA GLU A 165 -8.34 -7.02 -15.02
C GLU A 165 -8.10 -5.85 -15.99
N SER A 166 -8.69 -4.67 -15.74
CA SER A 166 -8.53 -3.49 -16.61
C SER A 166 -7.22 -2.72 -16.37
N GLN A 167 -6.43 -3.12 -15.37
CA GLN A 167 -5.23 -2.43 -14.89
C GLN A 167 -3.97 -3.27 -15.12
N ASP A 168 -2.82 -2.59 -15.31
CA ASP A 168 -1.48 -3.11 -15.71
C ASP A 168 -1.11 -4.54 -15.27
N ASP A 169 -0.15 -5.11 -15.99
CA ASP A 169 0.46 -6.44 -15.77
C ASP A 169 1.00 -6.72 -14.35
N VAL A 170 1.23 -5.71 -13.51
CA VAL A 170 1.84 -5.90 -12.18
C VAL A 170 0.77 -5.88 -11.08
N LYS A 171 0.57 -7.03 -10.43
CA LYS A 171 -0.31 -7.19 -9.27
C LYS A 171 0.44 -7.00 -7.95
N PHE A 172 -0.16 -6.31 -6.99
CA PHE A 172 0.46 -6.04 -5.69
C PHE A 172 0.72 -7.33 -4.89
N SER A 173 -0.25 -8.24 -4.87
CA SER A 173 -0.16 -9.51 -4.15
C SER A 173 0.94 -10.42 -4.70
N GLU A 174 1.24 -10.36 -5.99
CA GLU A 174 2.38 -11.05 -6.58
C GLU A 174 3.71 -10.46 -6.10
N VAL A 175 3.86 -9.13 -6.16
CA VAL A 175 5.03 -8.45 -5.61
C VAL A 175 5.19 -8.74 -4.11
N LEU A 176 4.08 -8.83 -3.37
CA LEU A 176 4.08 -9.14 -1.94
C LEU A 176 4.61 -10.54 -1.66
N ILE A 177 4.16 -11.58 -2.38
CA ILE A 177 4.64 -12.96 -2.17
C ILE A 177 6.09 -13.18 -2.64
N GLU A 178 6.54 -12.39 -3.62
CA GLU A 178 7.93 -12.39 -4.10
C GLU A 178 8.87 -11.75 -3.07
N THR A 179 8.40 -10.70 -2.40
CA THR A 179 9.19 -9.89 -1.47
C THR A 179 9.23 -10.50 -0.06
N VAL A 180 8.09 -10.97 0.45
CA VAL A 180 7.97 -11.45 1.83
C VAL A 180 8.61 -12.84 1.98
N PRO A 181 9.62 -13.00 2.86
CA PRO A 181 10.31 -14.28 3.06
C PRO A 181 9.38 -15.42 3.47
N LYS A 182 9.86 -16.65 3.26
CA LYS A 182 9.12 -17.83 3.71
C LYS A 182 8.88 -17.79 5.22
N LEU A 183 7.72 -18.27 5.66
CA LEU A 183 7.29 -18.36 7.07
C LEU A 183 6.79 -17.06 7.69
N VAL A 184 7.06 -15.89 7.09
CA VAL A 184 6.57 -14.61 7.62
C VAL A 184 5.05 -14.55 7.61
N PHE A 185 4.37 -15.10 6.59
CA PHE A 185 2.91 -15.14 6.56
C PHE A 185 2.30 -15.98 7.69
N LYS A 186 3.03 -16.96 8.24
CA LYS A 186 2.56 -17.68 9.43
C LYS A 186 2.45 -16.77 10.64
N SER A 187 3.36 -15.81 10.79
CA SER A 187 3.33 -14.85 11.90
C SER A 187 2.10 -13.93 11.84
N TRP A 188 1.55 -13.67 10.66
CA TRP A 188 0.34 -12.86 10.49
C TRP A 188 -0.90 -13.54 11.05
N MET A 189 -0.86 -14.86 11.23
CA MET A 189 -1.92 -15.60 11.92
C MET A 189 -2.04 -15.23 13.39
N GLU A 190 -1.09 -14.50 13.99
CA GLU A 190 -1.10 -14.14 15.42
C GLU A 190 -2.06 -12.99 15.76
N CYS A 191 -2.51 -12.22 14.77
CA CYS A 191 -3.47 -11.14 14.98
C CYS A 191 -4.66 -11.21 14.01
N ASN A 192 -5.78 -10.58 14.40
CA ASN A 192 -7.01 -10.64 13.62
C ASN A 192 -6.86 -9.93 12.26
N ARG A 193 -6.19 -8.78 12.22
CA ARG A 193 -5.94 -8.03 10.97
C ARG A 193 -5.06 -8.80 10.00
N GLY A 194 -3.96 -9.38 10.49
CA GLY A 194 -3.09 -10.25 9.69
C GLY A 194 -3.84 -11.47 9.14
N ALA A 195 -4.68 -12.13 9.95
CA ALA A 195 -5.51 -13.23 9.47
C ALA A 195 -6.48 -12.80 8.35
N PHE A 196 -7.07 -11.60 8.40
CA PHE A 196 -7.90 -11.08 7.33
C PHE A 196 -7.11 -10.72 6.06
N LEU A 197 -5.85 -10.29 6.18
CA LEU A 197 -4.98 -10.10 5.01
C LEU A 197 -4.68 -11.44 4.33
N LEU A 198 -4.40 -12.50 5.10
CA LEU A 198 -4.22 -13.84 4.57
C LEU A 198 -5.48 -14.36 3.86
N VAL A 199 -6.67 -14.08 4.41
CA VAL A 199 -7.94 -14.35 3.73
C VAL A 199 -8.03 -13.59 2.41
N SER A 200 -7.70 -12.30 2.42
CA SER A 200 -7.74 -11.46 1.20
C SER A 200 -6.79 -12.00 0.12
N LEU A 201 -5.61 -12.49 0.49
CA LEU A 201 -4.66 -13.13 -0.43
C LEU A 201 -5.19 -14.44 -1.00
N LEU A 202 -5.89 -15.25 -0.21
CA LEU A 202 -6.56 -16.46 -0.72
C LEU A 202 -7.75 -16.15 -1.62
N GLU A 203 -8.33 -14.95 -1.46
CA GLU A 203 -9.47 -14.48 -2.25
C GLU A 203 -9.07 -13.79 -3.55
N THR A 204 -7.78 -13.52 -3.81
CA THR A 204 -7.35 -12.89 -5.07
C THR A 204 -7.65 -13.75 -6.29
N GLU A 205 -7.74 -15.08 -6.12
CA GLU A 205 -7.87 -16.07 -7.19
C GLU A 205 -6.65 -16.14 -8.13
N ILE A 206 -5.59 -15.39 -7.84
CA ILE A 206 -4.31 -15.43 -8.56
C ILE A 206 -3.58 -16.73 -8.17
N PRO A 207 -3.30 -17.64 -9.13
CA PRO A 207 -2.78 -18.98 -8.80
C PRO A 207 -1.47 -18.97 -8.00
N SER A 208 -0.51 -18.13 -8.38
CA SER A 208 0.79 -18.00 -7.71
C SER A 208 0.64 -17.60 -6.24
N VAL A 209 -0.24 -16.62 -5.95
CA VAL A 209 -0.54 -16.11 -4.62
C VAL A 209 -1.27 -17.15 -3.78
N VAL A 210 -2.36 -17.71 -4.30
CA VAL A 210 -3.15 -18.70 -3.56
C VAL A 210 -2.32 -19.93 -3.23
N GLN A 211 -1.53 -20.44 -4.17
CA GLN A 211 -0.64 -21.58 -3.96
C GLN A 211 0.38 -21.27 -2.85
N ARG A 212 1.08 -20.14 -2.95
CA ARG A 212 2.09 -19.73 -1.96
C ARG A 212 1.54 -19.69 -0.55
N ILE A 213 0.37 -19.07 -0.35
CA ILE A 213 -0.26 -18.93 0.97
C ILE A 213 -0.78 -20.27 1.49
N LYS A 214 -1.36 -21.12 0.64
CA LYS A 214 -1.80 -22.47 1.05
C LYS A 214 -0.63 -23.34 1.48
N GLU A 215 0.49 -23.29 0.75
CA GLU A 215 1.71 -24.03 1.09
C GLU A 215 2.27 -23.60 2.45
N GLU A 216 2.38 -22.29 2.70
CA GLU A 216 2.87 -21.82 3.99
C GLU A 216 1.94 -22.15 5.15
N LEU A 217 0.64 -22.00 4.99
CA LEU A 217 -0.32 -22.24 6.06
C LEU A 217 -0.72 -23.72 6.19
N SER A 218 -0.06 -24.61 5.44
CA SER A 218 -0.26 -26.05 5.53
C SER A 218 -0.01 -26.55 6.96
N GLY A 219 -0.95 -27.35 7.48
CA GLY A 219 -0.91 -27.88 8.85
C GLY A 219 -1.29 -26.88 9.95
N CYS A 220 -1.54 -25.60 9.64
CA CYS A 220 -1.83 -24.58 10.65
C CYS A 220 -3.29 -24.55 11.12
N LYS A 221 -4.20 -25.39 10.57
CA LYS A 221 -5.64 -25.38 10.95
C LYS A 221 -5.89 -25.61 12.44
N LYS A 222 -5.21 -26.58 13.06
CA LYS A 222 -5.32 -26.86 14.51
C LYS A 222 -4.76 -25.73 15.37
N TYR A 223 -3.81 -24.99 14.84
CA TYR A 223 -3.25 -23.82 15.51
C TYR A 223 -4.23 -22.65 15.45
N LEU A 224 -4.74 -22.35 14.26
CA LEU A 224 -5.75 -21.31 14.02
C LEU A 224 -7.05 -21.55 14.80
N SER A 225 -7.47 -22.80 15.00
CA SER A 225 -8.72 -23.12 15.73
C SER A 225 -8.67 -22.73 17.21
N LYS A 226 -7.48 -22.47 17.76
CA LYS A 226 -7.29 -22.00 19.13
C LYS A 226 -7.35 -20.48 19.25
N LYS A 227 -7.36 -19.75 18.13
CA LYS A 227 -7.36 -18.28 18.13
C LYS A 227 -8.78 -17.74 18.34
N PRO A 228 -8.98 -16.71 19.17
CA PRO A 228 -10.31 -16.28 19.61
C PRO A 228 -11.02 -15.31 18.64
N TYR A 229 -10.47 -15.05 17.45
CA TYR A 229 -10.96 -13.98 16.57
C TYR A 229 -11.47 -14.47 15.22
N LYS A 230 -12.36 -13.65 14.64
CA LYS A 230 -13.11 -14.00 13.42
C LYS A 230 -12.23 -14.25 12.20
N GLY A 231 -11.12 -13.52 12.06
CA GLY A 231 -10.18 -13.70 10.95
C GLY A 231 -9.63 -15.13 10.88
N ALA A 232 -9.31 -15.76 12.02
CA ALA A 232 -8.83 -17.14 12.05
C ALA A 232 -9.91 -18.14 11.63
N GLU A 233 -11.16 -17.94 12.09
CA GLU A 233 -12.30 -18.79 11.70
C GLU A 233 -12.52 -18.76 10.17
N ILE A 234 -12.47 -17.58 9.56
CA ILE A 234 -12.65 -17.42 8.12
C ILE A 234 -11.45 -17.99 7.36
N LEU A 235 -10.23 -17.77 7.85
CA LEU A 235 -9.02 -18.32 7.24
C LEU A 235 -9.03 -19.85 7.19
N ILE A 236 -9.46 -20.52 8.26
CA ILE A 236 -9.63 -21.98 8.28
C ILE A 236 -10.61 -22.45 7.19
N LYS A 237 -11.71 -21.71 6.97
CA LYS A 237 -12.71 -22.03 5.94
C LYS A 237 -12.13 -21.91 4.53
N LYS A 238 -11.22 -20.96 4.28
CA LYS A 238 -10.57 -20.74 2.97
C LYS A 238 -9.40 -21.68 2.69
N LEU A 239 -8.75 -22.21 3.73
CA LEU A 239 -7.71 -23.24 3.60
C LEU A 239 -8.25 -24.65 3.30
N LYS A 240 -9.53 -24.78 2.94
CA LYS A 240 -10.13 -26.04 2.50
C LYS A 240 -9.60 -26.46 1.13
#